data_AF-A0AAF0R298-F1
#
_entry.id   AF-A0AAF0R298-F1
#
_cell.length_a   1.000
_cell.length_b   1.000
_cell.length_c   1.000
_cell.angle_alpha   90.00
_cell.angle_beta   90.00
_cell.angle_gamma   90.00
#
_symmetry.space_group_name_H-M   'P 1'
#
loop_
_entity.id
_entity.type
_entity.pdbx_description
1 polymer ?
#
loop_
_entity_poly.entity_id
_entity_poly.type
_entity_poly.pdbx_seq_one_letter_code
_entity_poly.pdbx_strand_id
1 'polypeptide(L)'
;MSDKESSAVWNKSELYQWEGFWSNLTIIKEAKIFKATFKSDPNDVGLASFIKTSSTWLKVICLSIMQGNKKEEDLLVKDNPHFHRLENFSP
;
A
#
# COMPACT_ATOMS: atom_id res chain seq x y z
N MET A 1 25.91 -17.68 -4.66
CA MET A 1 24.86 -18.35 -5.46
C MET A 1 24.36 -17.30 -6.43
N SER A 2 24.62 -17.44 -7.74
CA SER A 2 24.14 -16.49 -8.74
C SER A 2 22.66 -16.79 -8.97
N ASP A 3 21.79 -16.06 -8.28
CA ASP A 3 20.36 -16.10 -8.56
C ASP A 3 20.19 -15.57 -9.98
N LYS A 4 19.91 -16.47 -10.92
CA LYS A 4 19.47 -16.08 -12.25
C LYS A 4 18.17 -15.30 -12.05
N GLU A 5 18.21 -13.99 -12.25
CA GLU A 5 17.00 -13.18 -12.26
C GLU A 5 16.10 -13.71 -13.40
N SER A 6 15.07 -14.46 -13.01
CA SER A 6 14.03 -14.88 -13.94
C SER A 6 13.31 -13.62 -14.42
N SER A 7 13.50 -13.30 -15.70
CA SER A 7 12.82 -12.19 -16.36
C SER A 7 11.75 -12.72 -17.32
N ALA A 8 10.60 -12.07 -17.33
CA ALA A 8 9.49 -12.36 -18.22
C ALA A 8 8.97 -11.05 -18.81
N VAL A 9 8.39 -11.09 -20.01
CA VAL A 9 7.77 -9.92 -20.62
C VAL A 9 6.26 -10.07 -20.60
N TRP A 10 5.57 -9.08 -20.04
CA TRP A 10 4.11 -9.00 -20.05
C TRP A 10 3.66 -7.60 -20.45
N ASN A 11 2.81 -7.50 -21.47
CA ASN A 11 2.28 -6.24 -21.99
C ASN A 11 3.37 -5.15 -22.23
N LYS A 12 4.47 -5.53 -22.90
CA LYS A 12 5.66 -4.68 -23.17
C LYS A 12 6.43 -4.21 -21.93
N SER A 13 6.17 -4.77 -20.75
CA SER A 13 6.94 -4.52 -19.53
C SER A 13 7.75 -5.74 -19.15
N GLU A 14 8.99 -5.51 -18.75
CA GLU A 14 9.82 -6.53 -18.12
C GLU A 14 9.39 -6.74 -16.66
N LEU A 15 9.19 -8.00 -16.31
CA LEU A 15 8.86 -8.47 -14.98
C LEU A 15 10.03 -9.30 -14.46
N TYR A 16 10.29 -9.15 -13.18
CA TYR A 16 11.36 -9.83 -12.47
C TYR A 16 10.71 -10.60 -11.31
N GLN A 17 11.28 -11.76 -10.98
CA GLN A 17 10.82 -12.55 -9.86
C GLN A 17 11.56 -12.16 -8.57
N TRP A 18 10.82 -11.83 -7.52
CA TRP A 18 11.36 -11.59 -6.18
C TRP A 18 10.46 -12.22 -5.13
N GLU A 19 11.04 -13.07 -4.27
CA GLU A 19 10.32 -13.82 -3.20
C GLU A 19 9.06 -14.58 -3.70
N GLY A 20 9.12 -15.09 -4.94
CA GLY A 20 8.02 -15.83 -5.56
C GLY A 20 7.00 -14.98 -6.31
N PHE A 21 7.07 -13.65 -6.23
CA PHE A 21 6.16 -12.73 -6.92
C PHE A 21 6.80 -12.11 -8.17
N TRP A 22 5.99 -11.88 -9.19
CA TRP A 22 6.39 -11.20 -10.43
C TRP A 22 5.95 -9.74 -10.42
N SER A 23 6.89 -8.82 -10.64
CA SER A 23 6.57 -7.39 -10.73
C SER A 23 7.62 -6.64 -11.54
N ASN A 24 7.37 -5.37 -11.86
CA ASN A 24 8.37 -4.52 -12.50
C ASN A 24 9.50 -4.16 -11.52
N LEU A 25 10.66 -3.79 -12.07
CA LEU A 25 11.86 -3.51 -11.29
C LEU A 25 11.68 -2.36 -10.29
N THR A 26 10.88 -1.35 -10.64
CA THR A 26 10.59 -0.21 -9.76
C THR A 26 9.86 -0.67 -8.50
N ILE A 27 8.78 -1.44 -8.64
CA ILE A 27 8.02 -1.94 -7.49
C ILE A 27 8.89 -2.85 -6.61
N ILE A 28 9.73 -3.70 -7.20
CA ILE A 28 10.61 -4.59 -6.44
C ILE A 28 11.66 -3.79 -5.65
N LYS A 29 12.25 -2.75 -6.24
CA LYS A 29 13.21 -1.87 -5.55
C LYS A 29 12.56 -1.18 -4.36
N GLU A 30 11.41 -0.54 -4.57
CA GLU A 30 10.66 0.13 -3.50
C GLU A 30 10.24 -0.85 -2.40
N ALA A 31 9.77 -2.04 -2.76
CA ALA A 31 9.39 -3.06 -1.79
C ALA A 31 10.58 -3.59 -0.98
N LYS A 32 11.76 -3.74 -1.58
CA LYS A 32 13.00 -4.09 -0.87
C LYS A 32 13.41 -3.00 0.13
N ILE A 33 13.33 -1.72 -0.26
CA ILE A 33 13.62 -0.59 0.62
C ILE A 33 12.62 -0.55 1.77
N PHE A 34 11.32 -0.65 1.47
CA PHE A 34 10.26 -0.67 2.48
C PHE A 34 10.46 -1.83 3.46
N LYS A 35 10.71 -3.05 2.98
CA LYS A 35 10.97 -4.22 3.84
C LYS A 35 12.18 -4.03 4.76
N ALA A 36 13.21 -3.32 4.31
CA ALA A 36 14.42 -3.08 5.10
C ALA A 36 14.28 -1.92 6.11
N THR A 37 13.37 -0.98 5.88
CA THR A 37 13.28 0.28 6.64
C THR A 37 12.01 0.42 7.48
N PHE A 38 10.93 -0.26 7.10
CA PHE A 38 9.65 -0.19 7.80
C PHE A 38 9.75 -0.83 9.19
N LYS A 39 9.29 -0.08 10.20
CA LYS A 39 9.16 -0.54 11.58
C LYS A 39 7.69 -0.45 11.96
N SER A 40 7.04 -1.60 12.11
CA SER A 40 5.64 -1.67 12.52
C SER A 40 5.47 -1.29 13.98
N ASP A 41 4.48 -0.46 14.29
CA ASP A 41 3.93 -0.30 15.62
C ASP A 41 2.81 -1.33 15.86
N PRO A 42 2.63 -1.87 17.08
CA PRO A 42 1.51 -2.78 17.39
C PRO A 42 0.12 -2.20 17.11
N ASN A 43 -0.02 -0.88 17.02
CA ASN A 43 -1.28 -0.20 16.74
C ASN A 43 -1.46 0.14 15.25
N ASP A 44 -0.49 -0.18 14.39
CA ASP A 44 -0.60 0.05 12.96
C ASP A 44 -1.61 -0.90 12.31
N VAL A 45 -2.46 -0.36 11.43
CA VAL A 45 -3.40 -1.14 10.62
C VAL A 45 -2.91 -1.17 9.16
N GLY A 46 -2.40 -2.32 8.73
CA GLY A 46 -1.98 -2.55 7.35
C GLY A 46 -3.16 -2.94 6.45
N LEU A 47 -3.39 -2.19 5.37
CA LEU A 47 -4.36 -2.53 4.34
C LEU A 47 -3.65 -3.08 3.09
N ALA A 48 -3.90 -4.34 2.75
CA ALA A 48 -3.34 -4.99 1.56
C ALA A 48 -4.44 -5.32 0.54
N SER A 49 -4.18 -5.04 -0.74
CA SER A 49 -5.05 -5.40 -1.87
C SER A 49 -4.22 -5.62 -3.14
N PHE A 50 -4.78 -6.30 -4.13
CA PHE A 50 -4.09 -6.47 -5.41
C PHE A 50 -4.05 -5.15 -6.20
N ILE A 51 -2.96 -4.96 -6.95
CA ILE A 51 -2.79 -3.80 -7.81
C ILE A 51 -3.97 -3.74 -8.79
N LYS A 52 -4.64 -2.58 -8.86
CA LYS A 52 -5.83 -2.26 -9.68
C LYS A 52 -7.18 -2.83 -9.19
N THR A 53 -7.25 -3.52 -8.06
CA THR A 53 -8.55 -3.85 -7.45
C THR A 53 -8.94 -2.77 -6.43
N SER A 54 -9.70 -1.78 -6.88
CA SER A 54 -10.53 -0.87 -6.07
C SER A 54 -9.99 -0.45 -4.69
N SER A 55 -8.72 -0.04 -4.60
CA SER A 55 -8.13 0.43 -3.36
C SER A 55 -8.81 1.69 -2.83
N THR A 56 -9.46 2.47 -3.70
CA THR A 56 -10.25 3.65 -3.33
C THR A 56 -11.46 3.29 -2.46
N TRP A 57 -12.32 2.36 -2.88
CA TRP A 57 -13.50 1.96 -2.08
C TRP A 57 -13.11 1.29 -0.77
N LEU A 58 -12.05 0.47 -0.79
CA LEU A 58 -11.56 -0.19 0.41
C LEU A 58 -10.98 0.81 1.42
N LYS A 59 -10.22 1.81 0.95
CA LYS A 59 -9.75 2.92 1.79
C LYS A 59 -10.90 3.72 2.40
N VAL A 60 -11.94 4.02 1.63
CA VAL A 60 -13.12 4.77 2.10
C VAL A 60 -13.84 4.01 3.22
N ILE A 61 -14.07 2.71 3.05
CA ILE A 61 -14.73 1.88 4.07
C ILE A 61 -13.87 1.81 5.34
N CYS A 62 -12.57 1.57 5.22
CA CYS A 62 -11.67 1.54 6.38
C CYS A 62 -11.67 2.88 7.13
N LEU A 63 -11.57 4.01 6.42
CA LEU A 63 -11.64 5.35 7.02
C LEU A 63 -12.96 5.57 7.75
N SER A 64 -14.09 5.18 7.14
CA SER A 64 -15.43 5.32 7.73
C SER A 64 -15.56 4.53 9.04
N ILE A 65 -15.03 3.30 9.08
CA ILE A 65 -15.05 2.45 10.28
C ILE A 65 -14.13 3.02 11.37
N MET A 66 -12.91 3.46 11.01
CA MET A 66 -11.93 3.97 11.97
C MET A 66 -12.30 5.34 12.56
N GLN A 67 -13.01 6.18 11.80
CA GLN A 67 -13.49 7.48 12.30
C GLN A 67 -14.63 7.34 13.31
N GLY A 68 -15.45 6.28 13.21
CA GLY A 68 -16.59 6.06 14.11
C GLY A 68 -17.60 7.23 14.10
N ASN A 69 -18.37 7.40 15.17
CA ASN A 69 -19.33 8.52 15.33
C ASN A 69 -18.66 9.85 15.78
N LYS A 70 -17.38 10.08 15.45
CA LYS A 70 -16.70 11.32 15.82
C LYS A 70 -17.33 12.48 15.03
N LYS A 71 -17.90 13.46 15.75
CA LYS A 71 -18.58 14.66 15.21
C LYS A 71 -17.64 15.70 14.56
N GLU A 72 -16.41 15.30 14.24
CA GLU A 72 -15.45 16.16 13.57
C GLU A 72 -15.57 15.90 12.06
N GLU A 73 -15.69 16.99 11.30
CA GLU A 73 -15.97 17.06 9.86
C GLU A 73 -15.53 15.82 9.04
N ASP A 74 -16.46 15.29 8.25
CA ASP A 74 -16.24 14.10 7.40
C ASP A 74 -15.05 14.31 6.47
N LEU A 75 -13.95 13.61 6.77
CA LEU A 75 -12.70 13.68 6.01
C LEU A 75 -12.89 13.23 4.55
N LEU A 76 -13.92 12.43 4.25
CA LEU A 76 -14.27 12.01 2.90
C LEU A 76 -14.87 13.14 2.05
N VAL A 77 -15.41 14.17 2.70
CA VAL A 77 -15.95 15.38 2.03
C VAL A 77 -14.86 16.42 1.83
N LYS A 78 -13.82 16.42 2.66
CA LYS A 78 -12.78 17.46 2.69
C LYS A 78 -11.72 17.30 1.61
N ASP A 79 -11.31 16.07 1.28
CA ASP A 79 -10.26 15.80 0.30
C ASP A 79 -10.30 14.38 -0.27
N ASN A 80 -9.63 14.16 -1.40
CA ASN A 80 -9.52 12.83 -2.01
C ASN A 80 -8.85 11.83 -1.03
N PRO A 81 -9.45 10.64 -0.78
CA PRO A 81 -8.94 9.60 0.14
C PRO A 81 -7.49 9.15 -0.10
N HIS A 82 -6.92 9.44 -1.27
CA HIS A 82 -5.50 9.21 -1.55
C HIS A 82 -4.54 10.12 -0.78
N PHE A 83 -4.99 11.30 -0.33
CA PHE A 83 -4.13 12.30 0.34
C PHE A 83 -4.23 12.28 1.86
N HIS A 84 -5.16 11.53 2.44
CA HIS A 84 -5.29 11.40 3.89
C HIS A 84 -4.18 10.52 4.43
N ARG A 85 -3.14 11.16 5.00
CA ARG A 85 -2.11 10.51 5.80
C ARG A 85 -2.53 10.54 7.27
N LEU A 86 -2.69 9.37 7.89
CA LEU A 86 -3.06 9.20 9.29
C LEU A 86 -1.89 9.53 10.23
N GLU A 87 -1.39 10.78 10.24
CA GLU A 87 -0.33 11.20 11.18
C GLU A 87 -0.87 11.85 12.48
N ASN A 88 -2.19 12.00 12.64
CA ASN A 88 -2.75 12.78 13.75
C ASN A 88 -3.57 11.96 14.77
N PHE A 89 -3.05 10.82 15.21
CA PHE A 89 -3.54 10.18 16.45
C PHE A 89 -2.36 9.95 17.40
N SER A 90 -2.02 10.99 18.16
CA SER A 90 -1.37 10.88 19.46
C SER A 90 -2.29 11.56 20.50
N PRO A 91 -2.46 10.99 21.70
CA PRO A 91 -3.39 11.49 22.72
C PRO A 91 -2.99 12.85 23.31
#